data_AF-A0A6B3HUE9-F1
#
_entry.id   AF-A0A6B3HUE9-F1
#
_cell.length_a   1.000
_cell.length_b   1.000
_cell.length_c   1.000
_cell.angle_alpha   90.00
_cell.angle_beta   90.00
_cell.angle_gamma   90.00
#
_symmetry.space_group_name_H-M   'P 1'
#
loop_
_entity.id
_entity.type
_entity.pdbx_description
1 polymer ?
#
loop_
_entity_poly.entity_id
_entity_poly.type
_entity_poly.pdbx_seq_one_letter_code
_entity_poly.pdbx_strand_id
1 'polypeptide(L)'
;MSDSAARDRDVAETESALAHPVVAPDRTASYGDHPDQVIDFYAPRDGRTGAPLVVLLHGGAWRAPYDRAHVSPLADFLARRGFAVASVEYRRGG
;
A
#
# COMPACT_ATOMS: atom_id res chain seq x y z
N MET A 1 13.91 26.89 -10.90
CA MET A 1 14.49 25.74 -10.18
C MET A 1 15.35 24.97 -11.16
N SER A 2 16.56 24.55 -10.77
CA SER A 2 17.41 23.72 -11.63
C SER A 2 16.83 22.31 -11.74
N ASP A 3 16.99 21.69 -12.91
CA ASP A 3 16.60 20.30 -13.20
C ASP A 3 17.25 19.30 -12.22
N SER A 4 18.45 19.60 -11.70
CA SER A 4 19.11 18.80 -10.65
C SER A 4 18.33 18.82 -9.33
N ALA A 5 17.92 20.01 -8.86
CA ALA A 5 17.23 20.14 -7.58
C ALA A 5 15.80 19.55 -7.59
N ALA A 6 15.20 19.38 -8.78
CA ALA A 6 13.96 18.62 -8.92
C ALA A 6 14.22 17.12 -8.77
N ARG A 7 15.21 16.57 -9.49
CA ARG A 7 15.60 15.16 -9.39
C ARG A 7 15.98 14.75 -7.97
N ASP A 8 16.76 15.57 -7.28
CA ASP A 8 17.23 15.28 -5.92
C ASP A 8 16.04 15.18 -4.94
N ARG A 9 15.00 15.99 -5.13
CA ARG A 9 13.77 15.91 -4.33
C ARG A 9 12.97 14.65 -4.65
N ASP A 10 12.78 14.31 -5.92
CA ASP A 10 12.06 13.10 -6.32
C ASP A 10 12.74 11.83 -5.77
N VAL A 11 14.08 11.80 -5.75
CA VAL A 11 14.87 10.73 -5.14
C VAL A 11 14.61 10.67 -3.64
N ALA A 12 14.73 11.79 -2.93
CA ALA A 12 14.51 11.84 -1.49
C ALA A 12 13.07 11.47 -1.10
N GLU A 13 12.06 11.89 -1.88
CA GLU A 13 10.66 11.51 -1.68
C GLU A 13 10.45 10.01 -1.90
N THR A 14 11.08 9.44 -2.94
CA THR A 14 11.02 8.00 -3.21
C THR A 14 11.69 7.19 -2.10
N GLU A 15 12.89 7.60 -1.66
CA GLU A 15 13.59 6.93 -0.55
C GLU A 15 12.78 6.99 0.74
N SER A 16 12.21 8.15 1.06
CA SER A 16 11.33 8.31 2.22
C SER A 16 10.10 7.39 2.16
N ALA A 17 9.44 7.33 1.00
CA ALA A 17 8.26 6.47 0.82
C ALA A 17 8.58 4.97 0.97
N LEU A 18 9.80 4.55 0.63
CA LEU A 18 10.25 3.15 0.64
C LEU A 18 11.08 2.79 1.88
N ALA A 19 11.36 3.74 2.78
CA ALA A 19 12.23 3.53 3.94
C ALA A 19 11.59 2.69 5.05
N HIS A 20 10.26 2.52 5.03
CA HIS A 20 9.54 1.81 6.07
C HIS A 20 9.49 0.30 5.81
N PRO A 21 9.70 -0.55 6.85
CA PRO A 21 9.63 -1.99 6.68
C PRO A 21 8.21 -2.42 6.32
N VAL A 22 8.10 -3.42 5.43
CA VAL A 22 6.82 -4.03 5.06
C VAL A 22 6.13 -4.62 6.28
N VAL A 23 4.82 -4.40 6.39
CA VAL A 23 3.96 -5.02 7.40
C VAL A 23 3.14 -6.13 6.74
N ALA A 24 3.18 -7.33 7.33
CA ALA A 24 2.40 -8.45 6.81
C ALA A 24 0.89 -8.21 6.97
N PRO A 25 0.06 -8.59 5.98
CA PRO A 25 -1.38 -8.54 6.10
C PRO A 25 -1.91 -9.62 7.04
N ASP A 26 -3.11 -9.42 7.59
CA ASP A 26 -3.79 -10.44 8.39
C ASP A 26 -4.39 -11.54 7.51
N ARG A 27 -4.81 -11.17 6.29
CA ARG A 27 -5.31 -12.12 5.28
C ARG A 27 -5.07 -11.57 3.88
N THR A 28 -4.80 -12.44 2.92
CA THR A 28 -4.81 -12.12 1.50
C THR A 28 -5.93 -12.90 0.80
N ALA A 29 -6.62 -12.29 -0.16
CA ALA A 29 -7.57 -12.98 -1.01
C ALA A 29 -7.44 -12.53 -2.47
N SER A 30 -7.70 -13.43 -3.42
CA SER A 30 -7.82 -13.09 -4.83
C SER A 30 -9.20 -12.47 -5.13
N TYR A 31 -9.24 -11.53 -6.07
CA TYR A 31 -10.48 -10.97 -6.64
C TYR A 31 -10.65 -11.28 -8.13
N GLY A 32 -9.71 -12.02 -8.73
CA GLY A 32 -9.79 -12.53 -10.08
C GLY A 32 -8.67 -13.53 -10.37
N ASP A 33 -8.57 -13.97 -11.62
CA ASP A 33 -7.69 -15.06 -12.04
C ASP A 33 -6.22 -14.64 -12.23
N HIS A 34 -5.96 -13.35 -12.41
CA HIS A 34 -4.60 -12.86 -12.60
C HIS A 34 -3.84 -12.82 -11.27
N PRO A 35 -2.53 -13.15 -11.22
CA PRO A 35 -1.76 -13.18 -9.96
C PRO A 35 -1.73 -11.82 -9.23
N ASP A 36 -1.75 -10.71 -9.96
CA ASP A 36 -1.88 -9.35 -9.37
C ASP A 36 -3.29 -9.01 -8.88
N GLN A 37 -4.32 -9.82 -9.15
CA GLN A 37 -5.68 -9.52 -8.69
C GLN A 37 -5.87 -10.01 -7.25
N VAL A 38 -5.18 -9.36 -6.31
CA VAL A 38 -5.19 -9.72 -4.89
C VAL A 38 -5.48 -8.52 -3.99
N ILE A 39 -6.06 -8.80 -2.82
CA ILE A 39 -6.34 -7.84 -1.76
C ILE A 39 -5.70 -8.35 -0.47
N ASP A 40 -4.94 -7.49 0.17
CA ASP A 40 -4.44 -7.66 1.52
C ASP A 40 -5.36 -6.95 2.52
N PHE A 41 -5.78 -7.67 3.55
CA PHE A 41 -6.68 -7.19 4.58
C PHE A 41 -5.93 -6.94 5.89
N TYR A 42 -6.19 -5.78 6.49
CA TYR A 42 -5.71 -5.40 7.81
C TYR A 42 -6.91 -5.12 8.71
N ALA A 43 -7.03 -5.86 9.80
CA ALA A 43 -8.11 -5.72 10.78
C ALA A 43 -7.83 -4.56 11.74
N PRO A 44 -8.87 -3.83 12.21
CA PRO A 44 -8.73 -2.85 13.27
C PRO A 44 -8.02 -3.45 14.48
N ARG A 45 -6.99 -2.76 14.99
CA ARG A 45 -6.18 -3.28 16.10
C ARG A 45 -6.84 -3.09 17.47
N ASP A 46 -7.93 -2.33 17.56
CA ASP A 46 -8.72 -2.09 18.78
C ASP A 46 -9.82 -3.15 19.03
N GLY A 47 -9.92 -4.18 18.18
CA GLY A 47 -10.85 -5.29 18.34
C GLY A 47 -12.32 -4.95 18.07
N ARG A 48 -12.60 -3.75 17.53
CA ARG A 48 -13.98 -3.33 17.25
C ARG A 48 -14.60 -4.12 16.11
N THR A 49 -15.91 -4.36 16.21
CA THR A 49 -16.73 -4.89 15.10
C THR A 49 -17.43 -3.74 14.36
N GLY A 50 -17.62 -3.87 13.05
CA GLY A 50 -18.31 -2.85 12.24
C GLY A 50 -17.49 -1.59 11.96
N ALA A 51 -16.17 -1.72 11.85
CA ALA A 51 -15.30 -0.60 11.48
C ALA A 51 -15.56 -0.13 10.04
N PRO A 52 -15.40 1.18 9.75
CA PRO A 52 -15.37 1.67 8.37
C PRO A 52 -14.22 1.02 7.60
N LEU A 53 -14.51 0.63 6.35
CA LEU A 53 -13.52 0.06 5.44
C LEU A 53 -12.84 1.17 4.63
N VAL A 54 -11.52 1.18 4.64
CA VAL A 54 -10.69 1.97 3.73
C VAL A 54 -10.18 1.05 2.62
N VAL A 55 -10.47 1.39 1.37
CA VAL A 55 -9.87 0.74 0.20
C VAL A 55 -8.64 1.54 -0.21
N LEU A 56 -7.47 0.91 -0.15
CA LEU A 56 -6.18 1.55 -0.40
C LEU A 56 -5.59 1.04 -1.72
N LEU A 57 -5.38 1.96 -2.66
CA LEU A 57 -4.70 1.71 -3.94
C LEU A 57 -3.33 2.37 -3.91
N HIS A 58 -2.28 1.59 -4.20
CA HIS A 58 -0.91 2.12 -4.20
C HIS A 58 -0.60 2.90 -5.49
N GLY A 59 0.41 3.77 -5.40
CA GLY A 59 0.95 4.51 -6.56
C GLY A 59 2.06 3.72 -7.27
N GLY A 60 3.03 4.44 -7.86
CA GLY A 60 4.17 3.82 -8.55
C GLY A 60 4.07 3.80 -10.08
N ALA A 61 3.17 4.62 -10.66
CA ALA A 61 3.00 4.80 -12.09
C ALA A 61 2.83 3.46 -12.86
N TRP A 62 2.12 2.50 -12.25
CA TRP A 62 1.90 1.14 -12.79
C TRP A 62 3.18 0.37 -13.10
N ARG A 63 4.33 0.74 -12.55
CA ARG A 63 5.60 0.06 -12.83
C ARG A 63 5.71 -1.21 -11.99
N ALA A 64 6.16 -2.31 -12.61
CA ALA A 64 6.34 -3.61 -11.95
C ALA A 64 7.07 -3.61 -10.59
N PRO A 65 8.10 -2.76 -10.34
CA PRO A 65 8.79 -2.76 -9.04
C PRO A 65 7.96 -2.30 -7.84
N TYR A 66 6.81 -1.65 -8.06
CA TYR A 66 6.00 -1.09 -6.97
C TYR A 66 4.70 -1.88 -6.80
N ASP A 67 4.63 -2.62 -5.71
CA ASP A 67 3.45 -3.39 -5.32
C ASP A 67 2.77 -2.87 -4.07
N ARG A 68 1.59 -3.40 -3.75
CA ARG A 68 0.86 -2.99 -2.55
C ARG A 68 1.69 -3.06 -1.25
N ALA A 69 2.79 -3.83 -1.21
CA ALA A 69 3.60 -3.97 -0.01
C ALA A 69 4.28 -2.66 0.40
N HIS A 70 4.64 -1.77 -0.55
CA HIS A 70 5.30 -0.50 -0.19
C HIS A 70 4.39 0.48 0.57
N VAL A 71 3.07 0.33 0.48
CA VAL A 71 2.09 1.11 1.27
C VAL A 71 1.53 0.34 2.47
N SER A 72 2.03 -0.87 2.76
CA SER A 72 1.63 -1.65 3.94
C SER A 72 1.82 -0.91 5.27
N PRO A 73 2.83 -0.04 5.48
CA PRO A 73 2.93 0.74 6.72
C PRO A 73 1.78 1.74 6.90
N LEU A 74 1.25 2.31 5.81
CA LEU A 74 0.06 3.16 5.84
C LEU A 74 -1.19 2.33 6.17
N ALA A 75 -1.30 1.12 5.62
CA ALA A 75 -2.38 0.20 5.96
C ALA A 75 -2.37 -0.16 7.46
N ASP A 76 -1.20 -0.49 8.03
CA ASP A 76 -1.07 -0.75 9.47
C ASP A 76 -1.37 0.48 10.32
N PHE A 77 -0.92 1.67 9.89
CA PHE A 77 -1.25 2.91 10.57
C PHE A 77 -2.76 3.14 10.65
N LEU A 78 -3.48 2.95 9.54
CA LEU A 78 -4.94 3.07 9.52
C LEU A 78 -5.62 1.99 10.37
N ALA A 79 -5.13 0.75 10.33
CA ALA A 79 -5.63 -0.34 11.17
C ALA A 79 -5.50 -0.03 12.67
N ARG A 80 -4.38 0.56 13.10
CA ARG A 80 -4.17 1.05 14.48
C ARG A 80 -5.08 2.22 14.87
N ARG A 81 -5.73 2.86 13.90
CA ARG A 81 -6.67 3.98 14.09
C ARG A 81 -8.13 3.51 14.04
N GLY A 82 -8.36 2.20 14.05
CA GLY A 82 -9.69 1.61 14.15
C GLY A 82 -10.39 1.45 12.79
N PHE A 83 -9.65 1.50 11.68
CA PHE A 83 -10.17 1.21 10.35
C PHE A 83 -9.93 -0.25 9.97
N ALA A 84 -10.86 -0.85 9.22
CA ALA A 84 -10.53 -2.01 8.42
C ALA A 84 -9.88 -1.51 7.13
N VAL A 85 -8.83 -2.17 6.63
CA VAL A 85 -8.15 -1.76 5.40
C VAL A 85 -8.13 -2.91 4.41
N ALA A 86 -8.53 -2.63 3.17
CA ALA A 86 -8.34 -3.48 2.00
C ALA A 86 -7.31 -2.83 1.08
N SER A 87 -6.05 -3.29 1.13
CA SER A 87 -4.98 -2.84 0.25
C SER A 87 -5.00 -3.68 -1.02
N VAL A 88 -5.35 -3.04 -2.13
CA VAL A 88 -5.65 -3.71 -3.40
C VAL A 88 -4.42 -3.64 -4.31
N GLU A 89 -3.98 -4.79 -4.78
CA GLU A 89 -3.05 -4.91 -5.91
C GLU A 89 -3.85 -4.87 -7.22
N TYR A 90 -3.19 -4.48 -8.31
CA TYR A 90 -3.78 -4.47 -9.63
C TYR A 90 -2.76 -4.82 -10.70
N ARG A 91 -3.24 -5.16 -11.89
CA ARG A 91 -2.37 -5.44 -13.03
C ARG A 91 -1.51 -4.22 -13.35
N ARG A 92 -0.20 -4.42 -13.41
CA ARG A 92 0.81 -3.39 -13.71
C ARG A 92 1.39 -3.56 -15.11
N GLY A 93 2.12 -2.54 -15.55
CA GLY A 93 2.92 -2.57 -16.77
C GLY A 93 4.10 -3.52 -16.62
N GLY A 94 4.03 -4.60 -17.41
CA GLY A 94 5.00 -5.66 -17.59
C GLY A 94 4.60 -6.47 -18.81
#